data_AF-A0A1I8IKK6-F1
#
_entry.id   AF-A0A1I8IKK6-F1
#
_cell.length_a   1.000
_cell.length_b   1.000
_cell.length_c   1.000
_cell.angle_alpha   90.00
_cell.angle_beta   90.00
_cell.angle_gamma   90.00
#
_symmetry.space_group_name_H-M   'P 1'
#
loop_
_entity.id
_entity.type
_entity.pdbx_description
1 polymer ?
#
loop_
_entity_poly.entity_id
_entity_poly.type
_entity_poly.pdbx_seq_one_letter_code
_entity_poly.pdbx_strand_id
1 'polypeptide(L)'
;MQTWRLLLPLCLFCLPAINCQLRVERNKISSVFWEYHAWSRNTGRKLSSNDYQRELPVSETEASELMCSTLSQLPSDADLVAISGTSFHPALNRFCQLARIACVYTDSQVGRHMPTDWQYNAINFFPAPELRSRSIYEFVKWSEWTEFAVLYTGFHDLERMHTLLPFPNGHVMFRMINLDFPSLTFRLLTQLKLTTMHRFLLALPQTLVPKFLNLVSI
;
A
#
# COMPACT_ATOMS: atom_id res chain seq x y z
N MET A 1 17.07 -36.58 13.65
CA MET A 1 16.94 -35.24 14.27
C MET A 1 18.06 -34.36 13.73
N GLN A 2 17.76 -33.54 12.72
CA GLN A 2 18.73 -32.65 12.06
C GLN A 2 18.47 -31.21 12.51
N THR A 3 19.39 -30.67 13.31
CA THR A 3 19.46 -29.26 13.67
C THR A 3 20.03 -28.46 12.51
N TRP A 4 19.22 -27.60 11.91
CA TRP A 4 19.66 -26.66 10.88
C TRP A 4 20.49 -25.55 11.53
N ARG A 5 21.80 -25.55 11.25
CA ARG A 5 22.72 -24.46 11.59
C ARG A 5 22.51 -23.31 10.61
N LEU A 6 21.79 -22.27 11.01
CA LEU A 6 21.81 -20.95 10.36
C LEU A 6 23.11 -20.25 10.77
N LEU A 7 24.16 -20.47 9.97
CA LEU A 7 25.36 -19.65 10.01
C LEU A 7 25.03 -18.31 9.35
N LEU A 8 25.23 -17.22 10.09
CA LEU A 8 25.45 -15.89 9.53
C LEU A 8 26.60 -15.93 8.52
N PRO A 9 26.43 -15.33 7.34
CA PRO A 9 27.48 -14.52 6.76
C PRO A 9 26.90 -13.14 6.40
N LEU A 10 26.31 -12.46 7.38
CA LEU A 10 26.01 -11.03 7.29
C LEU A 10 27.23 -10.29 7.80
N CYS A 11 28.13 -9.91 6.87
CA CYS A 11 29.06 -8.76 6.93
C CYS A 11 30.19 -8.78 5.88
N LEU A 12 30.26 -9.77 4.97
CA LEU A 12 31.43 -9.93 4.07
C LEU A 12 31.17 -9.75 2.56
N PHE A 13 30.06 -9.14 2.16
CA PHE A 13 29.91 -8.68 0.77
C PHE A 13 29.71 -7.17 0.73
N CYS A 14 30.83 -6.45 0.78
CA CYS A 14 31.00 -5.25 -0.02
C CYS A 14 30.75 -5.63 -1.48
N LEU A 15 29.52 -5.46 -1.96
CA LEU A 15 29.21 -5.60 -3.38
C LEU A 15 29.55 -4.27 -4.09
N PRO A 16 30.41 -4.30 -5.12
CA PRO A 16 30.82 -3.11 -5.86
C PRO A 16 29.67 -2.61 -6.72
N ALA A 17 29.53 -1.28 -6.80
CA ALA A 17 28.95 -0.52 -7.91
C ALA A 17 27.86 -1.25 -8.73
N ILE A 18 26.68 -1.48 -8.13
CA ILE A 18 25.48 -1.71 -8.94
C ILE A 18 24.97 -0.33 -9.33
N ASN A 19 25.10 -0.04 -10.61
CA ASN A 19 24.66 1.18 -11.26
C ASN A 19 23.12 1.28 -11.19
N CYS A 20 22.59 1.74 -10.06
CA CYS A 20 21.16 2.00 -9.85
C CYS A 20 20.78 3.34 -10.49
N GLN A 21 20.65 3.36 -11.81
CA GLN A 21 19.86 4.39 -12.50
C GLN A 21 18.53 3.81 -12.92
N LEU A 22 17.59 3.75 -11.97
CA LEU A 22 16.17 3.75 -12.26
C LEU A 22 15.63 5.13 -11.91
N ARG A 23 15.25 5.87 -12.97
CA ARG A 23 14.67 7.20 -12.88
C ARG A 23 13.25 7.05 -12.33
N VAL A 24 13.11 7.10 -11.01
CA VAL A 24 11.80 7.16 -10.35
C VAL A 24 11.28 8.59 -10.49
N GLU A 25 10.17 8.75 -11.22
CA GLU A 25 9.44 10.01 -11.29
C GLU A 25 9.12 10.49 -9.86
N ARG A 26 9.49 11.74 -9.58
CA ARG A 26 9.29 12.42 -8.29
C ARG A 26 7.80 12.65 -8.02
N ASN A 27 7.06 11.60 -7.70
CA ASN A 27 5.84 11.75 -6.92
C ASN A 27 6.28 11.89 -5.46
N LYS A 28 5.85 12.94 -4.77
CA LYS A 28 6.12 13.19 -3.35
C LYS A 28 5.82 11.92 -2.54
N ILE A 29 6.84 11.12 -2.25
CA ILE A 29 6.74 10.02 -1.29
C ILE A 29 6.54 10.72 0.05
N SER A 30 5.36 10.56 0.65
CA SER A 30 5.14 10.96 2.04
C SER A 30 6.21 10.29 2.91
N SER A 31 6.76 11.02 3.89
CA SER A 31 7.76 10.52 4.83
C SER A 31 7.46 9.09 5.29
N VAL A 32 8.37 8.16 4.97
CA VAL A 32 8.21 6.74 5.32
C VAL A 32 8.92 6.50 6.63
N PHE A 33 8.18 6.07 7.64
CA PHE A 33 8.76 5.73 8.94
C PHE A 33 8.90 4.23 9.07
N TRP A 34 9.97 3.75 9.71
CA TRP A 34 10.23 2.32 9.86
C TRP A 34 10.64 1.91 11.29
N GLU A 35 10.45 0.63 11.59
CA GLU A 35 10.82 -0.03 12.84
C GLU A 35 11.26 -1.48 12.53
N TYR A 36 12.20 -2.03 13.29
CA TYR A 36 12.52 -3.46 13.25
C TYR A 36 11.87 -4.21 14.40
N HIS A 37 11.56 -5.49 14.18
CA HIS A 37 10.99 -6.39 15.17
C HIS A 37 11.95 -7.54 15.41
N ALA A 38 12.66 -7.50 16.54
CA ALA A 38 13.64 -8.50 16.91
C ALA A 38 13.41 -9.03 18.33
N TRP A 39 13.87 -10.25 18.59
CA TRP A 39 13.77 -10.92 19.89
C TRP A 39 15.13 -11.48 20.28
N SER A 40 15.46 -11.45 21.57
CA SER A 40 16.69 -12.10 22.07
C SER A 40 16.42 -13.59 22.27
N ARG A 41 17.22 -14.45 21.65
CA ARG A 41 17.15 -15.91 21.84
C ARG A 41 17.40 -16.31 23.28
N ASN A 42 18.28 -15.59 23.97
CA ASN A 42 18.70 -15.94 25.32
C ASN A 42 17.66 -15.53 26.37
N THR A 43 16.99 -14.41 26.17
CA THR A 43 16.05 -13.85 27.17
C THR A 43 14.58 -14.05 26.79
N GLY A 44 14.29 -14.39 25.53
CA GLY A 44 12.93 -14.47 25.00
C GLY A 44 12.20 -13.13 24.98
N ARG A 45 12.91 -12.01 25.17
CA ARG A 45 12.31 -10.67 25.23
C ARG A 45 12.39 -9.98 23.87
N LYS A 46 11.36 -9.18 23.55
CA LYS A 46 11.40 -8.23 22.44
C LYS A 46 12.58 -7.28 22.65
N LEU A 47 13.45 -7.18 21.65
CA LEU A 47 14.46 -6.15 21.56
C LEU A 47 13.76 -4.92 20.97
N SER A 48 13.43 -3.97 21.82
CA SER A 48 12.86 -2.70 21.37
C SER A 48 13.97 -1.82 20.84
N SER A 49 13.74 -1.19 19.67
CA SER A 49 14.44 0.07 19.41
C SER A 49 13.89 1.06 20.43
N ASN A 50 14.69 1.38 21.44
CA ASN A 50 14.39 2.57 22.24
C ASN A 50 14.41 3.75 21.27
N ASP A 51 13.32 4.49 21.23
CA ASP A 51 13.13 5.75 20.51
C ASP A 51 12.87 5.67 18.98
N TYR A 52 11.60 5.93 18.67
CA TYR A 52 10.99 6.40 17.42
C TYR A 52 11.16 5.55 16.15
N GLN A 53 10.00 5.27 15.55
CA GLN A 53 9.80 5.23 14.11
C GLN A 53 10.77 6.21 13.42
N ARG A 54 11.83 5.71 12.79
CA ARG A 54 12.82 6.56 12.10
C ARG A 54 12.31 6.88 10.71
N GLU A 55 12.43 8.12 10.27
CA GLU A 55 12.14 8.45 8.88
C GLU A 55 13.23 7.86 7.98
N LEU A 56 12.83 7.17 6.91
CA LEU A 56 13.72 6.71 5.86
C LEU A 56 14.08 7.90 4.95
N PRO A 57 15.37 8.13 4.69
CA PRO A 57 15.82 9.03 3.63
C PRO A 57 15.18 8.64 2.30
N VAL A 58 14.86 9.63 1.46
CA VAL A 58 14.31 9.41 0.12
C VAL A 58 15.29 8.64 -0.78
N SER A 59 16.60 8.79 -0.54
CA SER A 59 17.65 8.07 -1.25
C SER A 59 17.71 6.61 -0.81
N GLU A 60 17.57 5.67 -1.76
CA GLU A 60 17.67 4.22 -1.48
C GLU A 60 18.99 3.85 -0.80
N THR A 61 20.10 4.46 -1.23
CA THR A 61 21.43 4.18 -0.68
C THR A 61 21.53 4.63 0.77
N GLU A 62 21.14 5.88 1.05
CA GLU A 62 21.18 6.43 2.42
C GLU A 62 20.23 5.69 3.35
N ALA A 63 19.05 5.33 2.86
CA ALA A 63 18.10 4.50 3.59
C ALA A 63 18.66 3.11 3.89
N SER A 64 19.35 2.48 2.93
CA SER A 64 19.97 1.17 3.12
C SER A 64 21.11 1.24 4.15
N GLU A 65 21.95 2.27 4.10
CA GLU A 65 23.02 2.50 5.07
C GLU A 65 22.47 2.75 6.48
N LEU A 66 21.41 3.55 6.59
CA LEU A 66 20.71 3.78 7.87
C LEU A 66 20.15 2.47 8.43
N MET A 67 19.52 1.65 7.60
CA MET A 67 18.96 0.37 8.04
C MET A 67 20.06 -0.60 8.48
N CYS A 68 21.11 -0.76 7.67
CA CYS A 68 22.25 -1.63 7.99
C CYS A 68 22.98 -1.20 9.27
N SER A 69 23.24 0.10 9.42
CA SER A 69 23.90 0.65 10.62
C SER A 69 23.04 0.54 11.88
N THR A 70 21.71 0.61 11.74
CA THR A 70 20.80 0.41 12.87
C THR A 70 20.75 -1.06 13.28
N LEU A 71 20.69 -1.97 12.31
CA LEU A 71 20.56 -3.41 12.58
C LEU A 71 21.89 -4.06 12.99
N SER A 72 23.04 -3.49 12.62
CA SER A 72 24.34 -3.97 13.10
C SER A 72 24.57 -3.72 14.59
N GLN A 73 23.76 -2.85 15.21
CA GLN A 73 23.77 -2.61 16.66
C GLN A 73 22.99 -3.66 17.44
N LEU A 74 22.27 -4.57 16.76
CA LEU A 74 21.58 -5.66 17.42
C LEU A 74 22.60 -6.61 18.06
N PRO A 75 22.31 -7.12 19.28
CA PRO A 75 23.17 -8.08 19.92
C PRO A 75 23.23 -9.38 19.09
N SER A 76 24.32 -10.13 19.21
CA SER A 76 24.55 -11.35 18.41
C SER A 76 23.52 -12.47 18.66
N ASP A 77 22.81 -12.41 19.79
CA ASP A 77 21.71 -13.31 20.13
C ASP A 77 20.34 -12.83 19.62
N ALA A 78 20.28 -11.73 18.87
CA ALA A 78 19.06 -11.24 18.26
C ALA A 78 18.61 -12.14 17.09
N ASP A 79 17.31 -12.45 17.08
CA ASP A 79 16.58 -12.93 15.91
C ASP A 79 15.76 -11.77 15.35
N LEU A 80 16.07 -11.35 14.12
CA LEU A 80 15.27 -10.38 13.39
C LEU A 80 14.08 -11.11 12.74
N VAL A 81 12.87 -10.73 13.12
CA VAL A 81 11.62 -11.41 12.69
C VAL A 81 11.00 -10.67 11.52
N ALA A 82 10.92 -9.35 11.62
CA ALA A 82 10.28 -8.51 10.62
C ALA A 82 10.83 -7.08 10.66
N ILE A 83 10.56 -6.33 9.59
CA ILE A 83 10.69 -4.87 9.56
C ILE A 83 9.33 -4.31 9.17
N SER A 84 8.87 -3.29 9.87
CA SER A 84 7.65 -2.58 9.52
C SER A 84 7.94 -1.18 8.97
N GLY A 85 7.20 -0.78 7.93
CA GLY A 85 7.19 0.57 7.39
C GLY A 85 5.78 1.15 7.38
N THR A 86 5.64 2.46 7.60
CA THR A 86 4.36 3.14 7.41
C THR A 86 3.94 3.07 5.97
N SER A 87 4.86 3.33 5.03
CA SER A 87 4.57 3.24 3.60
C SER A 87 5.62 2.43 2.84
N PHE A 88 5.41 2.35 1.53
CA PHE A 88 6.32 1.74 0.58
C PHE A 88 7.66 2.48 0.49
N HIS A 89 8.78 1.75 0.56
CA HIS A 89 10.11 2.28 0.27
C HIS A 89 11.01 1.21 -0.40
N PRO A 90 11.73 1.53 -1.49
CA PRO A 90 12.64 0.62 -2.19
C PRO A 90 13.66 -0.08 -1.30
N ALA A 91 14.38 0.69 -0.48
CA ALA A 91 15.40 0.14 0.42
C ALA A 91 14.81 -0.87 1.42
N LEU A 92 13.61 -0.59 1.94
CA LEU A 92 12.96 -1.45 2.93
C LEU A 92 12.57 -2.79 2.34
N ASN A 93 11.92 -2.79 1.16
CA ASN A 93 11.57 -4.04 0.47
C ASN A 93 12.81 -4.85 0.10
N ARG A 94 13.83 -4.20 -0.48
CA ARG A 94 15.09 -4.85 -0.87
C ARG A 94 15.77 -5.49 0.34
N PHE A 95 15.80 -4.79 1.47
CA PHE A 95 16.36 -5.33 2.70
C PHE A 95 15.63 -6.60 3.14
N CYS A 96 14.29 -6.58 3.23
CA CYS A 96 13.51 -7.76 3.62
C CYS A 96 13.74 -8.94 2.66
N GLN A 97 13.82 -8.68 1.36
CA GLN A 97 14.10 -9.71 0.36
C GLN A 97 15.47 -10.36 0.58
N LEU A 98 16.51 -9.56 0.81
CA LEU A 98 17.88 -10.06 1.05
C LEU A 98 18.01 -10.77 2.40
N ALA A 99 17.40 -10.22 3.45
CA ALA A 99 17.41 -10.79 4.80
C ALA A 99 16.45 -11.98 4.96
N ARG A 100 15.58 -12.24 3.97
CA ARG A 100 14.52 -13.26 4.00
C ARG A 100 13.61 -13.15 5.23
N ILE A 101 13.22 -11.93 5.56
CA ILE A 101 12.29 -11.61 6.65
C ILE A 101 11.02 -11.00 6.09
N ALA A 102 9.97 -10.97 6.91
CA ALA A 102 8.72 -10.32 6.52
C ALA A 102 8.86 -8.79 6.50
N CYS A 103 8.37 -8.18 5.42
CA CYS A 103 8.19 -6.75 5.30
C CYS A 103 6.75 -6.38 5.63
N VAL A 104 6.53 -5.70 6.75
CA VAL A 104 5.19 -5.38 7.25
C VAL A 104 4.85 -3.94 6.90
N TYR A 105 3.72 -3.72 6.22
CA TYR A 105 3.28 -2.37 5.90
C TYR A 105 2.05 -1.99 6.71
N THR A 106 2.12 -0.83 7.38
CA THR A 106 1.13 -0.41 8.38
C THR A 106 0.22 0.74 7.94
N ASP A 107 0.39 1.28 6.73
CA ASP A 107 -0.58 2.21 6.12
C ASP A 107 -1.53 1.50 5.14
N SER A 108 -2.80 1.87 5.25
CA SER A 108 -3.90 1.55 4.36
C SER A 108 -3.69 1.86 2.88
N GLN A 109 -2.80 2.81 2.57
CA GLN A 109 -2.55 3.30 1.21
C GLN A 109 -1.41 2.59 0.49
N VAL A 110 -0.66 1.71 1.17
CA VAL A 110 0.52 1.03 0.57
C VAL A 110 0.13 0.17 -0.62
N GLY A 111 -0.95 -0.61 -0.52
CA GLY A 111 -1.42 -1.47 -1.61
C GLY A 111 -1.86 -0.72 -2.88
N ARG A 112 -2.02 0.60 -2.84
CA ARG A 112 -2.28 1.41 -4.04
C ARG A 112 -1.01 1.69 -4.85
N HIS A 113 0.13 1.82 -4.17
CA HIS A 113 1.37 2.32 -4.76
C HIS A 113 2.48 1.26 -4.83
N MET A 114 2.30 0.11 -4.17
CA MET A 114 3.29 -0.95 -4.17
C MET A 114 3.27 -1.74 -5.50
N PRO A 115 4.42 -1.88 -6.18
CA PRO A 115 4.59 -2.76 -7.34
C PRO A 115 4.21 -4.21 -7.01
N THR A 116 3.58 -4.89 -7.97
CA THR A 116 3.07 -6.25 -7.79
C THR A 116 4.17 -7.25 -7.47
N ASP A 117 5.35 -7.09 -8.07
CA ASP A 117 6.53 -7.92 -7.85
C ASP A 117 7.10 -7.83 -6.42
N TRP A 118 6.65 -6.85 -5.62
CA TRP A 118 7.13 -6.65 -4.25
C TRP A 118 6.16 -7.23 -3.21
N GLN A 119 5.01 -7.75 -3.64
CA GLN A 119 4.01 -8.35 -2.76
C GLN A 119 4.46 -9.68 -2.15
N TYR A 120 5.43 -10.38 -2.75
CA TYR A 120 5.77 -11.76 -2.36
C TYR A 120 6.35 -11.90 -0.94
N ASN A 121 7.07 -10.89 -0.44
CA ASN A 121 7.64 -10.90 0.93
C ASN A 121 6.97 -9.87 1.85
N ALA A 122 5.84 -9.30 1.40
CA ALA A 122 5.13 -8.24 2.09
C ALA A 122 3.92 -8.80 2.86
N ILE A 123 3.81 -8.45 4.13
CA ILE A 123 2.60 -8.61 4.92
C ILE A 123 1.92 -7.24 4.96
N ASN A 124 0.77 -7.15 4.30
CA ASN A 124 -0.09 -5.97 4.37
C ASN A 124 -1.22 -6.25 5.35
N PHE A 125 -1.35 -5.42 6.39
CA PHE A 125 -2.48 -5.53 7.34
C PHE A 125 -3.81 -5.02 6.75
N PHE A 126 -3.76 -4.36 5.60
CA PHE A 126 -4.94 -3.89 4.90
C PHE A 126 -5.28 -4.82 3.75
N PRO A 127 -6.58 -5.09 3.51
CA PRO A 127 -7.00 -5.98 2.45
C PRO A 127 -6.46 -5.51 1.11
N ALA A 128 -5.93 -6.46 0.35
CA ALA A 128 -5.51 -6.25 -1.02
C ALA A 128 -6.65 -5.54 -1.81
N PRO A 129 -6.32 -4.63 -2.75
CA PRO A 129 -7.32 -3.96 -3.58
C PRO A 129 -8.40 -4.89 -4.14
N GLU A 130 -8.02 -6.12 -4.52
CA GLU A 130 -8.89 -7.15 -5.07
C GLU A 130 -9.92 -7.65 -4.04
N LEU A 131 -9.48 -7.87 -2.79
CA LEU A 131 -10.37 -8.25 -1.70
C LEU A 131 -11.32 -7.11 -1.32
N ARG A 132 -10.87 -5.85 -1.40
CA ARG A 132 -11.76 -4.70 -1.21
C ARG A 132 -12.83 -4.61 -2.29
N SER A 133 -12.45 -4.78 -3.56
CA SER A 133 -13.41 -4.85 -4.67
C SER A 133 -14.37 -6.03 -4.51
N ARG A 134 -13.91 -7.17 -3.98
CA ARG A 134 -14.78 -8.31 -3.68
C ARG A 134 -15.80 -7.99 -2.60
N SER A 135 -15.42 -7.30 -1.53
CA SER A 135 -16.37 -6.85 -0.50
C SER A 135 -17.43 -5.91 -1.06
N ILE A 136 -17.07 -5.01 -1.98
CA ILE A 136 -18.03 -4.15 -2.69
C ILE A 136 -18.98 -5.00 -3.55
N TYR A 137 -18.45 -5.98 -4.29
CA TYR A 137 -19.27 -6.89 -5.09
C TYR A 137 -20.30 -7.65 -4.23
N GLU A 138 -19.87 -8.22 -3.10
CA GLU A 138 -20.78 -8.94 -2.19
C GLU A 138 -21.84 -8.00 -1.58
N PHE A 139 -21.47 -6.74 -1.26
CA PHE A 139 -22.43 -5.74 -0.79
C PHE A 139 -23.50 -5.41 -1.85
N VAL A 140 -23.08 -5.17 -3.10
CA VAL A 140 -23.99 -4.85 -4.23
C VAL A 140 -24.93 -6.04 -4.50
N LYS A 141 -24.39 -7.26 -4.45
CA LYS A 141 -25.18 -8.49 -4.58
C LYS A 141 -26.19 -8.65 -3.45
N TRP A 142 -25.76 -8.51 -2.20
CA TRP A 142 -26.62 -8.61 -1.02
C TRP A 142 -27.71 -7.53 -1.00
N SER A 143 -27.38 -6.32 -1.45
CA SER A 143 -28.33 -5.21 -1.53
C SER A 143 -29.26 -5.26 -2.74
N GLU A 144 -29.11 -6.28 -3.60
CA GLU A 144 -29.89 -6.47 -4.83
C GLU A 144 -29.83 -5.23 -5.74
N TRP A 145 -28.62 -4.73 -5.97
CA TRP A 145 -28.38 -3.61 -6.87
C TRP A 145 -28.35 -4.06 -8.33
N THR A 146 -29.41 -3.73 -9.07
CA THR A 146 -29.56 -4.00 -10.50
C THR A 146 -29.15 -2.82 -11.40
N GLU A 147 -29.20 -1.60 -10.88
CA GLU A 147 -28.78 -0.38 -11.59
C GLU A 147 -28.01 0.54 -10.63
N PHE A 148 -26.78 0.90 -11.00
CA PHE A 148 -25.96 1.86 -10.26
C PHE A 148 -24.85 2.44 -11.12
N ALA A 149 -24.31 3.58 -10.70
CA ALA A 149 -23.16 4.21 -11.32
C ALA A 149 -21.92 4.14 -10.42
N VAL A 150 -20.75 3.97 -11.03
CA VAL A 150 -19.44 4.08 -10.38
C VAL A 150 -18.83 5.41 -10.79
N LEU A 151 -18.66 6.31 -9.82
CA LEU A 151 -18.05 7.63 -10.00
C LEU A 151 -16.59 7.56 -9.59
N TYR A 152 -15.66 7.90 -10.50
CA TYR A 152 -14.22 7.75 -10.24
C TYR A 152 -13.38 8.95 -10.71
N THR A 153 -12.26 9.23 -10.05
CA THR A 153 -11.35 10.34 -10.41
C THR A 153 -10.11 9.92 -11.19
N GLY A 154 -9.71 8.64 -11.15
CA GLY A 154 -8.49 8.14 -11.80
C GLY A 154 -8.60 6.69 -12.30
N PHE A 155 -7.86 6.36 -13.36
CA PHE A 155 -7.94 5.07 -14.06
C PHE A 155 -7.39 3.88 -13.25
N HIS A 156 -6.39 4.11 -12.38
CA HIS A 156 -5.78 3.04 -11.58
C HIS A 156 -6.75 2.42 -10.56
N ASP A 157 -7.71 3.21 -10.06
CA ASP A 157 -8.77 2.71 -9.18
C ASP A 157 -9.87 1.95 -9.97
N LEU A 158 -10.04 2.28 -11.25
CA LEU A 158 -11.07 1.71 -12.13
C LEU A 158 -10.71 0.32 -12.66
N GLU A 159 -9.47 0.14 -13.14
CA GLU A 159 -9.03 -1.11 -13.79
C GLU A 159 -9.17 -2.33 -12.86
N ARG A 160 -8.93 -2.13 -11.56
CA ARG A 160 -9.06 -3.16 -10.51
C ARG A 160 -10.50 -3.40 -10.05
N MET A 161 -11.40 -2.42 -10.21
CA MET A 161 -12.83 -2.63 -10.01
C MET A 161 -13.45 -3.32 -11.23
N HIS A 162 -13.09 -2.89 -12.44
CA HIS A 162 -13.65 -3.42 -13.69
C HIS A 162 -13.37 -4.92 -13.88
N THR A 163 -12.17 -5.39 -13.51
CA THR A 163 -11.78 -6.81 -13.61
C THR A 163 -12.51 -7.74 -12.64
N LEU A 164 -13.03 -7.22 -11.53
CA LEU A 164 -13.68 -8.02 -10.47
C LEU A 164 -15.20 -7.86 -10.42
N LEU A 165 -15.75 -7.02 -11.28
CA LEU A 165 -17.18 -6.69 -11.32
C LEU A 165 -17.86 -7.16 -12.62
N PRO A 166 -17.75 -8.44 -13.05
CA PRO A 166 -18.73 -8.98 -13.98
C PRO A 166 -20.03 -9.15 -13.19
N PHE A 167 -20.83 -8.10 -13.06
CA PHE A 167 -22.13 -8.18 -12.41
C PHE A 167 -23.08 -8.94 -13.33
N PRO A 168 -23.56 -10.13 -12.93
CA PRO A 168 -24.38 -10.95 -13.80
C PRO A 168 -25.81 -10.40 -13.99
N ASN A 169 -26.24 -9.45 -13.15
CA ASN A 169 -27.66 -9.13 -12.96
C ASN A 169 -28.04 -7.65 -13.16
N GLY A 170 -27.18 -6.80 -13.74
CA GLY A 170 -27.46 -5.37 -13.77
C GLY A 170 -26.64 -4.50 -14.71
N HIS A 171 -27.15 -3.29 -14.98
CA HIS A 171 -26.48 -2.27 -15.76
C HIS A 171 -25.61 -1.38 -14.85
N VAL A 172 -24.29 -1.44 -15.05
CA VAL A 172 -23.32 -0.60 -14.34
C VAL A 172 -22.83 0.50 -15.27
N MET A 173 -22.97 1.76 -14.85
CA MET A 173 -22.41 2.90 -15.56
C MET A 173 -21.15 3.42 -14.90
N PHE A 174 -20.02 3.34 -15.60
CA PHE A 174 -18.79 3.99 -15.16
C PHE A 174 -18.76 5.44 -15.65
N ARG A 175 -18.52 6.39 -14.73
CA ARG A 175 -18.45 7.82 -15.03
C ARG A 175 -17.26 8.46 -14.33
N MET A 176 -16.39 9.06 -15.12
CA MET A 176 -15.29 9.84 -14.58
C MET A 176 -15.83 11.18 -14.05
N ILE A 177 -15.43 11.54 -12.83
CA ILE A 177 -15.68 12.84 -12.23
C ILE A 177 -14.37 13.62 -12.13
N ASN A 178 -14.44 14.92 -12.36
CA ASN A 178 -13.28 15.80 -12.24
C ASN A 178 -13.59 16.91 -11.24
N LEU A 179 -13.04 16.76 -10.04
CA LEU A 179 -13.28 17.71 -8.95
C LEU A 179 -12.50 19.01 -9.11
N ASP A 180 -11.52 19.05 -10.02
CA ASP A 180 -10.81 20.30 -10.36
C ASP A 180 -11.60 21.16 -11.34
N PHE A 181 -12.61 20.58 -12.01
CA PHE A 181 -13.60 21.28 -12.83
C PHE A 181 -15.02 20.98 -12.33
N PRO A 182 -15.45 21.61 -11.22
CA PRO A 182 -16.69 21.27 -10.52
C PRO A 182 -17.95 21.39 -11.39
N SER A 183 -17.97 22.33 -12.34
CA SER A 183 -19.10 22.54 -13.26
C SER A 183 -19.37 21.31 -14.16
N LEU A 184 -18.32 20.62 -14.61
CA LEU A 184 -18.45 19.40 -15.41
C LEU A 184 -19.01 18.26 -14.56
N THR A 185 -18.47 18.09 -13.35
CA THR A 185 -18.96 17.08 -12.41
C THR A 185 -20.41 17.34 -12.02
N PHE A 186 -20.77 18.60 -11.74
CA PHE A 186 -22.14 18.97 -11.40
C PHE A 186 -23.13 18.71 -12.55
N ARG A 187 -22.73 19.01 -13.80
CA ARG A 187 -23.54 18.70 -14.99
C ARG A 187 -23.76 17.19 -15.14
N LEU A 188 -22.72 16.39 -14.94
CA LEU A 188 -22.79 14.93 -14.99
C LEU A 188 -23.70 14.36 -13.89
N LEU A 189 -23.58 14.86 -12.66
CA LEU A 189 -24.44 14.45 -11.54
C LEU A 189 -25.90 14.83 -11.80
N THR A 190 -26.15 16.02 -12.35
CA THR A 190 -27.49 16.44 -12.78
C THR A 190 -28.05 15.52 -13.85
N GLN A 191 -27.25 15.12 -14.84
CA GLN A 191 -27.66 14.16 -15.86
C GLN A 191 -27.99 12.79 -15.26
N LEU A 192 -27.18 12.31 -14.32
CA LEU A 192 -27.44 11.03 -13.63
C LEU A 192 -28.71 11.09 -12.77
N LYS A 193 -28.99 12.24 -12.13
CA LYS A 193 -30.24 12.46 -11.37
C LYS A 193 -31.49 12.39 -12.25
N LEU A 194 -31.38 12.71 -13.54
CA LEU A 194 -32.48 12.60 -14.51
C LEU A 194 -32.68 11.16 -15.03
N THR A 195 -31.80 10.22 -14.66
CA THR A 195 -31.96 8.80 -14.95
C THR A 195 -32.64 8.05 -13.79
N THR A 196 -32.91 6.75 -13.97
CA THR A 196 -33.36 5.84 -12.90
C THR A 196 -32.24 5.46 -11.92
N MET A 197 -31.02 5.94 -12.13
CA MET A 197 -29.89 5.61 -11.25
C MET A 197 -29.94 6.42 -9.96
N HIS A 198 -30.27 5.73 -8.86
CA HIS A 198 -30.29 6.30 -7.51
C HIS A 198 -29.17 5.76 -6.61
N ARG A 199 -28.34 4.86 -7.13
CA ARG A 199 -27.29 4.16 -6.39
C ARG A 199 -25.94 4.50 -7.00
N PHE A 200 -25.01 4.94 -6.15
CA PHE A 200 -23.69 5.41 -6.57
C PHE A 200 -22.60 4.76 -5.73
N LEU A 201 -21.58 4.22 -6.39
CA LEU A 201 -20.32 3.85 -5.77
C LEU A 201 -19.30 4.94 -6.06
N LEU A 202 -18.58 5.37 -5.03
CA LEU A 202 -17.64 6.46 -5.11
C LEU A 202 -16.21 5.93 -4.99
N ALA A 203 -15.44 6.03 -6.07
CA ALA A 203 -14.07 5.55 -6.20
C ALA A 203 -13.11 6.74 -6.30
N LEU A 204 -12.76 7.32 -5.15
CA LEU A 204 -11.85 8.47 -5.11
C LEU A 204 -10.92 8.45 -3.89
N PRO A 205 -9.79 9.17 -3.95
CA PRO A 205 -8.92 9.39 -2.80
C PRO A 205 -9.68 10.01 -1.63
N GLN A 206 -9.40 9.56 -0.40
CA GLN A 206 -10.06 10.07 0.81
C GLN A 206 -9.95 11.60 0.95
N THR A 207 -8.82 12.17 0.51
CA THR A 207 -8.57 13.62 0.51
C THR A 207 -9.54 14.41 -0.36
N LEU A 208 -10.16 13.78 -1.36
CA LEU A 208 -11.13 14.40 -2.26
C LEU A 208 -12.58 14.19 -1.83
N VAL A 209 -12.86 13.33 -0.85
CA VAL A 209 -14.22 13.08 -0.34
C VAL A 209 -14.89 14.38 0.13
N PRO A 210 -14.25 15.24 0.95
CA PRO A 210 -14.89 16.48 1.39
C PRO A 210 -15.22 17.42 0.23
N LYS A 211 -14.36 17.48 -0.79
CA LYS A 211 -14.58 18.31 -2.00
C LYS A 211 -15.78 17.81 -2.80
N PHE A 212 -15.93 16.49 -2.93
CA PHE A 212 -17.11 15.88 -3.55
C PHE A 212 -18.39 16.12 -2.73
N LEU A 213 -18.34 15.92 -1.41
CA LEU A 213 -19.50 16.12 -0.53
C LEU A 213 -19.99 17.58 -0.58
N ASN A 214 -19.06 18.54 -0.56
CA ASN A 214 -19.39 19.96 -0.71
C ASN A 214 -20.06 20.29 -2.05
N LEU A 215 -19.71 19.56 -3.12
CA LEU A 215 -20.31 19.75 -4.44
C LEU A 215 -21.76 19.24 -4.50
N VAL A 216 -22.07 18.14 -3.81
CA VAL A 216 -23.40 17.51 -3.83
C VAL A 216 -24.36 18.07 -2.78
N SER A 217 -23.85 18.86 -1.83
CA SER A 217 -24.67 19.58 -0.85
C SER A 217 -25.28 20.89 -1.37
N ILE A 218 -24.98 21.27 -2.62
CA ILE A 218 -25.50 22.44 -3.32
C ILE A 218 -26.68 22.00 -4.20
#